data_AF-A0A5B8UAZ7-F1
#
_entry.id   AF-A0A5B8UAZ7-F1
#
_cell.length_a   1.000
_cell.length_b   1.000
_cell.length_c   1.000
_cell.angle_alpha   90.00
_cell.angle_beta   90.00
_cell.angle_gamma   90.00
#
_symmetry.space_group_name_H-M   'P 1'
#
loop_
_entity.id
_entity.type
_entity.pdbx_description
1 polymer ?
#
loop_
_entity_poly.entity_id
_entity_poly.type
_entity_poly.pdbx_seq_one_letter_code
_entity_poly.pdbx_strand_id
1 'polypeptide(L)'
;MPTFCRHNRLVENCPICSKSASRVSSSPARAVPRRESRPAGVRSARAPKRSVSGGMTVRRLARAEDDGYENDLVPGLRASEDARRLADELAFSAARLRQLDIDPPGLYGEVKRSEDREEAAWLTFLIAFLSPLEGTEDPFSGIQAVRTTWASGEIPDLEGAQTGPRTAFDPKRGTAALVAYRAWAQRGGGQIASLAGEESWTLQHRYDRGYERLGMPGFGRPNRVEFLTLAHHLGLVELDPWTLHLSTAAALDPVAIAAKRILGIGDPVLLQRRQREVAHAAGVPVEALDLGFYNWAAPSPEARVTAGCTAMADAAERERIAGSFGL
;
A
#
# COMPACT_ATOMS: atom_id res chain seq x y z
N MET A 1 -7.77 -4.65 40.13
CA MET A 1 -8.67 -4.47 38.97
C MET A 1 -7.89 -4.81 37.71
N PRO A 2 -8.44 -5.61 36.79
CA PRO A 2 -7.76 -5.94 35.54
C PRO A 2 -7.49 -4.67 34.73
N THR A 3 -6.21 -4.38 34.46
CA THR A 3 -5.77 -3.24 33.66
C THR A 3 -5.73 -3.63 32.19
N PHE A 4 -6.42 -2.86 31.36
CA PHE A 4 -6.32 -2.97 29.91
C PHE A 4 -5.13 -2.15 29.41
N CYS A 5 -4.34 -2.71 28.51
CA CYS A 5 -3.24 -2.00 27.87
C CYS A 5 -3.71 -1.15 26.67
N ARG A 6 -2.81 -0.35 26.11
CA ARG A 6 -3.04 0.43 24.87
C ARG A 6 -3.40 -0.43 23.64
N HIS A 7 -3.23 -1.76 23.71
CA HIS A 7 -3.63 -2.71 22.67
C HIS A 7 -5.04 -3.29 22.88
N ASN A 8 -5.83 -2.69 23.77
CA ASN A 8 -7.21 -3.08 24.09
C ASN A 8 -7.35 -4.57 24.50
N ARG A 9 -6.34 -5.09 25.19
CA ARG A 9 -6.31 -6.42 25.81
C ARG A 9 -5.91 -6.28 27.28
N LEU A 10 -6.27 -7.25 28.11
CA LEU A 10 -5.70 -7.38 29.45
C LEU A 10 -4.17 -7.44 29.35
N VAL A 11 -3.47 -6.67 30.19
CA VAL A 11 -1.99 -6.56 30.13
C VAL A 11 -1.31 -7.94 30.15
N GLU A 12 -1.82 -8.86 30.97
CA GLU A 12 -1.34 -10.25 31.11
C GLU A 12 -1.55 -11.11 29.85
N ASN A 13 -2.56 -10.80 29.02
CA ASN A 13 -2.93 -11.56 27.82
C ASN A 13 -2.52 -10.87 26.52
N CYS A 14 -1.88 -9.71 26.60
CA CYS A 14 -1.38 -9.01 25.42
C CYS A 14 0.00 -9.58 25.06
N PRO A 15 0.18 -10.24 23.90
CA PRO A 15 1.48 -10.82 23.51
C PRO A 15 2.60 -9.78 23.30
N ILE A 16 2.23 -8.49 23.26
CA ILE A 16 3.14 -7.35 23.19
C ILE A 16 3.53 -6.89 24.60
N CYS A 17 2.56 -6.63 25.49
CA CYS A 17 2.83 -6.13 26.84
C CYS A 17 3.27 -7.21 27.85
N SER A 18 2.90 -8.48 27.64
CA SER A 18 3.26 -9.56 28.57
C SER A 18 4.76 -9.89 28.52
N LYS A 19 5.43 -9.63 27.39
CA LYS A 19 6.88 -9.81 27.23
C LYS A 19 7.70 -8.75 27.97
N SER A 20 7.20 -7.52 28.07
CA SER A 20 7.88 -6.46 28.85
C SER A 20 7.67 -6.64 30.35
N ALA A 21 6.51 -7.16 30.78
CA ALA A 21 6.25 -7.50 32.18
C ALA A 21 7.14 -8.64 32.70
N SER A 22 7.44 -9.65 31.87
CA SER A 22 8.31 -10.78 32.27
C SER A 22 9.79 -10.41 32.37
N ARG A 23 10.25 -9.32 31.74
CA ARG A 23 11.64 -8.83 31.85
C ARG A 23 11.92 -8.12 33.19
N VAL A 24 10.90 -7.67 33.94
CA VAL A 24 11.07 -6.96 35.23
C VAL A 24 11.05 -7.92 36.44
N SER A 25 10.66 -9.18 36.25
CA SER A 25 10.69 -10.19 37.32
C SER A 25 11.69 -11.32 37.01
N SER A 26 12.97 -11.01 37.12
CA SER A 26 14.04 -12.02 37.11
C SER A 26 14.34 -12.50 38.54
N SER A 27 13.78 -13.66 38.90
CA SER A 27 14.33 -14.55 39.93
C SER A 27 14.38 -15.97 39.37
N PRO A 28 15.47 -16.74 39.55
CA PRO A 28 15.68 -17.98 38.83
C PRO A 28 15.21 -19.20 39.62
N ALA A 29 14.35 -20.01 39.03
CA ALA A 29 14.15 -21.46 39.25
C ALA A 29 12.97 -21.91 38.37
N ARG A 30 12.87 -23.10 37.77
CA ARG A 30 13.42 -24.40 38.09
C ARG A 30 13.30 -25.28 36.85
N ALA A 31 14.31 -26.11 36.58
CA ALA A 31 14.30 -27.10 35.49
C ALA A 31 13.15 -28.12 35.68
N VAL A 32 12.44 -28.43 34.60
CA VAL A 32 11.43 -29.51 34.54
C VAL A 32 11.95 -30.62 33.63
N PRO A 33 11.92 -31.90 34.05
CA PRO A 33 12.53 -32.99 33.31
C PRO A 33 11.73 -33.43 32.09
N ARG A 34 12.48 -33.81 31.07
CA ARG A 34 12.09 -34.36 29.76
C ARG A 34 11.47 -35.75 29.95
N ARG A 35 10.24 -35.96 29.48
CA ARG A 35 9.58 -37.28 29.52
C ARG A 35 9.87 -38.07 28.23
N GLU A 36 10.26 -39.32 28.43
CA GLU A 36 10.68 -40.29 27.43
C GLU A 36 9.54 -40.80 26.55
N SER A 37 9.91 -41.10 25.29
CA SER A 37 9.09 -41.69 24.24
C SER A 37 9.07 -43.21 24.32
N ARG A 38 7.91 -43.85 24.09
CA ARG A 38 7.77 -45.31 23.86
C ARG A 38 6.55 -45.61 22.95
N PRO A 39 6.45 -46.80 22.31
CA PRO A 39 6.57 -46.91 20.86
C PRO A 39 5.26 -47.32 20.13
N ALA A 40 5.40 -47.42 18.81
CA ALA A 40 4.39 -47.54 17.77
C ALA A 40 3.44 -48.75 17.86
N GLY A 41 2.15 -48.48 17.64
CA GLY A 41 1.12 -49.48 17.35
C GLY A 41 0.74 -49.46 15.86
N VAL A 42 0.87 -50.60 15.21
CA VAL A 42 0.52 -50.86 13.80
C VAL A 42 -0.99 -50.85 13.62
N ARG A 43 -1.52 -49.98 12.74
CA ARG A 43 -2.87 -50.13 12.17
C ARG A 43 -2.92 -49.72 10.70
N SER A 44 -3.12 -50.75 9.88
CA SER A 44 -3.90 -50.84 8.64
C SER A 44 -3.93 -49.64 7.68
N ALA A 45 -3.28 -49.85 6.52
CA ALA A 45 -3.31 -48.97 5.36
C ALA A 45 -4.75 -48.78 4.83
N ARG A 46 -5.22 -47.54 4.86
CA ARG A 46 -6.39 -47.10 4.09
C ARG A 46 -5.90 -46.12 3.03
N ALA A 47 -6.20 -46.42 1.77
CA ALA A 47 -5.74 -45.69 0.60
C ALA A 47 -6.05 -44.18 0.69
N PRO A 48 -5.08 -43.30 0.37
CA PRO A 48 -5.33 -41.86 0.36
C PRO A 48 -6.23 -41.52 -0.83
N LYS A 49 -7.44 -41.03 -0.52
CA LYS A 49 -8.27 -40.31 -1.48
C LYS A 49 -7.48 -39.06 -1.91
N ARG A 50 -7.24 -38.91 -3.22
CA ARG A 50 -6.70 -37.70 -3.83
C ARG A 50 -7.62 -36.51 -3.53
N SER A 51 -7.34 -35.79 -2.45
CA SER A 51 -7.82 -34.42 -2.27
C SER A 51 -6.98 -33.53 -3.18
N VAL A 52 -7.62 -32.84 -4.11
CA VAL A 52 -6.98 -31.80 -4.92
C VAL A 52 -6.67 -30.63 -3.99
N SER A 53 -5.54 -30.68 -3.28
CA SER A 53 -5.02 -29.54 -2.55
C SER A 53 -4.41 -28.59 -3.58
N GLY A 54 -5.16 -27.53 -3.92
CA GLY A 54 -4.60 -26.36 -4.59
C GLY A 54 -3.32 -25.97 -3.87
N GLY A 55 -2.19 -26.00 -4.60
CA GLY A 55 -0.87 -25.86 -4.02
C GLY A 55 -0.75 -24.56 -3.25
N MET A 56 -0.53 -24.67 -1.94
CA MET A 56 -0.16 -23.55 -1.08
C MET A 56 1.26 -23.12 -1.47
N THR A 57 1.40 -22.09 -2.29
CA THR A 57 2.69 -21.48 -2.61
C THR A 57 3.10 -20.55 -1.48
N VAL A 58 4.03 -21.01 -0.63
CA VAL A 58 4.65 -20.18 0.41
C VAL A 58 5.74 -19.35 -0.26
N ARG A 59 5.49 -18.06 -0.48
CA ARG A 59 6.53 -17.12 -0.91
C ARG A 59 7.41 -16.79 0.30
N ARG A 60 8.66 -17.27 0.30
CA ARG A 60 9.67 -16.89 1.29
C ARG A 60 10.11 -15.46 0.97
N LEU A 61 9.68 -14.51 1.79
CA LEU A 61 10.12 -13.12 1.69
C LEU A 61 11.41 -12.97 2.49
N ALA A 62 12.43 -12.35 1.88
CA ALA A 62 13.68 -12.02 2.55
C ALA A 62 13.37 -11.13 3.77
N ARG A 63 14.00 -11.46 4.90
CA ARG A 63 14.02 -10.65 6.11
C ARG A 63 15.46 -10.59 6.58
N ALA A 64 15.85 -9.44 7.11
CA ALA A 64 17.09 -9.34 7.84
C ALA A 64 17.07 -10.24 9.09
N GLU A 65 18.25 -10.58 9.59
CA GLU A 65 18.40 -11.36 10.82
C GLU A 65 17.85 -10.57 12.01
N ASP A 66 17.21 -11.27 12.95
CA ASP A 66 16.67 -10.67 14.17
C ASP A 66 17.85 -10.19 15.03
N ASP A 67 17.96 -8.88 15.21
CA ASP A 67 19.00 -8.21 16.00
C ASP A 67 18.45 -7.70 17.35
N GLY A 68 17.23 -8.11 17.70
CA GLY A 68 16.54 -7.66 18.92
C GLY A 68 15.87 -6.30 18.80
N TYR A 69 15.78 -5.71 17.60
CA TYR A 69 15.09 -4.45 17.37
C TYR A 69 13.61 -4.52 17.82
N GLU A 70 13.20 -3.52 18.60
CA GLU A 70 11.85 -3.35 19.11
C GLU A 70 11.45 -1.87 19.00
N ASN A 71 10.28 -1.59 18.39
CA ASN A 71 9.72 -0.24 18.31
C ASN A 71 8.18 -0.29 18.38
N ASP A 72 7.56 0.57 19.19
CA ASP A 72 6.12 0.57 19.46
C ASP A 72 5.25 1.00 18.26
N LEU A 73 5.80 1.76 17.31
CA LEU A 73 5.13 2.17 16.08
C LEU A 73 5.09 1.04 15.05
N VAL A 74 6.14 0.23 15.00
CA VAL A 74 6.33 -0.86 14.04
C VAL A 74 6.66 -2.19 14.73
N PRO A 75 5.78 -2.68 15.64
CA PRO A 75 6.08 -3.79 16.55
C PRO A 75 6.20 -5.16 15.85
N GLY A 76 5.90 -5.21 14.55
CA GLY A 76 6.08 -6.40 13.73
C GLY A 76 7.47 -6.54 13.11
N LEU A 77 8.27 -5.47 13.12
CA LEU A 77 9.67 -5.50 12.72
C LEU A 77 10.54 -6.07 13.86
N ARG A 78 11.59 -6.82 13.49
CA ARG A 78 12.50 -7.52 14.40
C ARG A 78 13.97 -7.26 14.11
N ALA A 79 14.26 -6.51 13.06
CA ALA A 79 15.60 -6.20 12.61
C ALA A 79 15.70 -4.68 12.37
N SER A 80 16.77 -4.04 12.85
CA SER A 80 17.02 -2.62 12.59
C SER A 80 17.20 -2.34 11.09
N GLU A 81 17.70 -3.31 10.33
CA GLU A 81 17.80 -3.23 8.87
C GLU A 81 16.42 -3.14 8.18
N ASP A 82 15.45 -3.97 8.60
CA ASP A 82 14.08 -3.90 8.08
C ASP A 82 13.42 -2.54 8.39
N ALA A 83 13.73 -1.96 9.56
CA ALA A 83 13.25 -0.64 9.96
C ALA A 83 13.93 0.48 9.17
N ARG A 84 15.24 0.39 8.92
CA ARG A 84 15.98 1.35 8.10
C ARG A 84 15.47 1.34 6.67
N ARG A 85 15.25 0.15 6.13
CA ARG A 85 14.61 0.00 4.83
C ARG A 85 13.22 0.64 4.80
N LEU A 86 12.40 0.44 5.83
CA LEU A 86 11.09 1.10 5.90
C LEU A 86 11.23 2.62 5.88
N ALA A 87 12.18 3.17 6.67
CA ALA A 87 12.44 4.60 6.66
C ALA A 87 12.81 5.12 5.26
N ASP A 88 13.70 4.41 4.54
CA ASP A 88 14.10 4.77 3.19
C ASP A 88 12.92 4.75 2.20
N GLU A 89 12.05 3.74 2.26
CA GLU A 89 10.89 3.65 1.37
C GLU A 89 9.82 4.71 1.68
N LEU A 90 9.61 5.06 2.95
CA LEU A 90 8.73 6.16 3.34
C LEU A 90 9.30 7.51 2.90
N ALA A 91 10.61 7.72 3.07
CA ALA A 91 11.27 8.93 2.63
C ALA A 91 11.16 9.10 1.12
N PHE A 92 11.45 8.05 0.34
CA PHE A 92 11.27 8.05 -1.11
C PHE A 92 9.82 8.37 -1.50
N SER A 93 8.85 7.73 -0.85
CA SER A 93 7.43 7.93 -1.17
C SER A 93 6.97 9.35 -0.85
N ALA A 94 7.40 9.94 0.27
CA ALA A 94 7.11 11.33 0.61
C ALA A 94 7.77 12.32 -0.38
N ALA A 95 9.03 12.07 -0.75
CA ALA A 95 9.72 12.88 -1.75
C ALA A 95 9.05 12.81 -3.13
N ARG A 96 8.54 11.63 -3.51
CA ARG A 96 7.73 11.46 -4.73
C ARG A 96 6.49 12.36 -4.71
N LEU A 97 5.73 12.38 -3.62
CA LEU A 97 4.52 13.22 -3.52
C LEU A 97 4.86 14.70 -3.67
N ARG A 98 5.95 15.17 -3.04
CA ARG A 98 6.43 16.55 -3.24
C ARG A 98 6.89 16.82 -4.67
N GLN A 99 7.51 15.86 -5.34
CA GLN A 99 7.86 16.01 -6.75
C GLN A 99 6.61 16.19 -7.62
N LEU A 100 5.55 15.41 -7.37
CA LEU A 100 4.27 15.57 -8.07
C LEU A 100 3.66 16.96 -7.84
N ASP A 101 3.82 17.52 -6.63
CA ASP A 101 3.34 18.86 -6.29
C ASP A 101 4.16 19.98 -6.96
N ILE A 102 5.49 19.88 -6.95
CA ILE A 102 6.38 20.99 -7.31
C ILE A 102 6.81 20.94 -8.78
N ASP A 103 7.33 19.80 -9.22
CA ASP A 103 7.90 19.62 -10.56
C ASP A 103 7.62 18.19 -11.07
N PRO A 104 6.35 17.90 -11.43
CA PRO A 104 5.95 16.56 -11.82
C PRO A 104 6.61 16.12 -13.15
N PRO A 105 7.25 14.93 -13.18
CA PRO A 105 7.97 14.47 -14.36
C PRO A 105 7.03 13.88 -15.42
N GLY A 106 7.49 13.86 -16.68
CA GLY A 106 6.83 13.16 -17.79
C GLY A 106 5.34 13.50 -17.93
N LEU A 107 4.48 12.47 -18.03
CA LEU A 107 3.04 12.65 -18.19
C LEU A 107 2.37 13.31 -16.97
N TYR A 108 2.93 13.20 -15.77
CA TYR A 108 2.42 13.95 -14.62
C TYR A 108 2.55 15.47 -14.86
N GLY A 109 3.65 15.89 -15.47
CA GLY A 109 3.87 17.28 -15.87
C GLY A 109 2.88 17.76 -16.91
N GLU A 110 2.53 16.89 -17.87
CA GLU A 110 1.48 17.18 -18.85
C GLU A 110 0.11 17.38 -18.17
N VAL A 111 -0.26 16.51 -17.23
CA VAL A 111 -1.49 16.66 -16.43
C VAL A 111 -1.50 18.03 -15.73
N LYS A 112 -0.43 18.35 -15.01
CA LYS A 112 -0.40 19.57 -14.17
C LYS A 112 -0.44 20.87 -14.98
N ARG A 113 0.06 20.85 -16.23
CA ARG A 113 0.05 22.01 -17.14
C ARG A 113 -1.18 22.08 -18.05
N SER A 114 -2.00 21.04 -18.10
CA SER A 114 -3.16 21.00 -18.98
C SER A 114 -4.23 22.01 -18.55
N GLU A 115 -4.67 22.84 -19.49
CA GLU A 115 -5.79 23.77 -19.29
C GLU A 115 -7.14 23.05 -19.31
N ASP A 116 -7.25 21.97 -20.09
CA ASP A 116 -8.42 21.10 -20.09
C ASP A 116 -8.30 20.10 -18.93
N ARG A 117 -9.10 20.35 -17.89
CA ARG A 117 -9.11 19.54 -16.67
C ARG A 117 -9.72 18.15 -16.87
N GLU A 118 -10.60 17.97 -17.86
CA GLU A 118 -11.17 16.66 -18.15
C GLU A 118 -10.16 15.80 -18.91
N GLU A 119 -9.41 16.36 -19.85
CA GLU A 119 -8.27 15.67 -20.47
C GLU A 119 -7.19 15.32 -19.44
N ALA A 120 -6.89 16.24 -18.53
CA ALA A 120 -5.94 16.02 -17.45
C ALA A 120 -6.38 14.89 -16.49
N ALA A 121 -7.67 14.85 -16.13
CA ALA A 121 -8.23 13.78 -15.30
C ALA A 121 -8.19 12.43 -16.00
N TRP A 122 -8.46 12.39 -17.31
CA TRP A 122 -8.41 11.17 -18.09
C TRP A 122 -6.99 10.61 -18.19
N LEU A 123 -6.02 11.49 -18.48
CA LEU A 123 -4.61 11.10 -18.49
C LEU A 123 -4.15 10.61 -17.10
N THR A 124 -4.58 11.27 -16.02
CA THR A 124 -4.29 10.84 -14.64
C THR A 124 -4.87 9.45 -14.35
N PHE A 125 -6.09 9.18 -14.80
CA PHE A 125 -6.71 7.87 -14.67
C PHE A 125 -5.94 6.80 -15.46
N LEU A 126 -5.54 7.08 -16.70
CA LEU A 126 -4.73 6.17 -17.52
C LEU A 126 -3.38 5.86 -16.88
N ILE A 127 -2.72 6.86 -16.28
CA ILE A 127 -1.46 6.65 -15.54
C ILE A 127 -1.68 5.71 -14.35
N ALA A 128 -2.72 5.94 -13.54
CA ALA A 128 -3.05 5.08 -12.41
C ALA A 128 -3.52 3.67 -12.84
N PHE A 129 -4.16 3.56 -14.00
CA PHE A 129 -4.70 2.31 -14.53
C PHE A 129 -3.61 1.43 -15.14
N LEU A 130 -2.74 1.99 -15.98
CA LEU A 130 -1.69 1.24 -16.68
C LEU A 130 -0.39 1.13 -15.87
N SER A 131 -0.16 2.05 -14.93
CA SER A 131 1.09 2.22 -14.17
C SER A 131 2.30 2.53 -15.06
N PRO A 132 3.16 3.50 -14.70
CA PRO A 132 4.43 3.70 -15.38
C PRO A 132 5.33 2.44 -15.33
N LEU A 133 6.14 2.26 -16.37
CA LEU A 133 7.14 1.21 -16.48
C LEU A 133 8.31 1.48 -15.51
N GLU A 134 9.03 0.43 -15.13
CA GLU A 134 10.23 0.50 -14.29
C GLU A 134 11.46 0.06 -15.08
N GLY A 135 12.61 0.65 -14.78
CA GLY A 135 13.89 0.28 -15.39
C GLY A 135 14.04 0.67 -16.87
N THR A 136 13.20 1.60 -17.37
CA THR A 136 13.26 2.14 -18.73
C THR A 136 13.69 3.61 -18.71
N GLU A 137 14.24 4.11 -19.82
CA GLU A 137 14.55 5.55 -19.96
C GLU A 137 13.29 6.41 -20.05
N ASP A 138 12.21 5.86 -20.63
CA ASP A 138 10.89 6.49 -20.68
C ASP A 138 9.86 5.62 -19.94
N PRO A 139 9.58 5.93 -18.65
CA PRO A 139 8.59 5.24 -17.85
C PRO A 139 7.16 5.33 -18.39
N PHE A 140 6.85 6.33 -19.23
CA PHE A 140 5.49 6.60 -19.68
C PHE A 140 5.20 6.12 -21.10
N SER A 141 6.21 5.62 -21.82
CA SER A 141 6.11 5.11 -23.19
C SER A 141 4.92 4.16 -23.42
N GLY A 142 4.68 3.21 -22.51
CA GLY A 142 3.54 2.29 -22.60
C GLY A 142 2.18 2.98 -22.54
N ILE A 143 2.05 4.05 -21.75
CA ILE A 143 0.83 4.86 -21.65
C ILE A 143 0.69 5.76 -22.88
N GLN A 144 1.77 6.40 -23.32
CA GLN A 144 1.79 7.26 -24.50
C GLN A 144 1.38 6.52 -25.77
N ALA A 145 1.79 5.25 -25.90
CA ALA A 145 1.50 4.43 -27.07
C ALA A 145 0.00 4.15 -27.27
N VAL A 146 -0.80 4.13 -26.20
CA VAL A 146 -2.20 3.69 -26.24
C VAL A 146 -3.20 4.76 -25.81
N ARG A 147 -2.75 5.88 -25.23
CA ARG A 147 -3.66 6.89 -24.70
C ARG A 147 -4.57 7.47 -25.79
N THR A 148 -5.85 7.61 -25.46
CA THR A 148 -6.84 8.36 -26.23
C THR A 148 -7.19 9.65 -25.48
N THR A 149 -7.95 10.54 -26.11
CA THR A 149 -8.45 11.75 -25.44
C THR A 149 -9.77 11.49 -24.73
N TRP A 150 -10.08 12.31 -23.73
CA TRP A 150 -11.40 12.32 -23.13
C TRP A 150 -12.46 12.72 -24.16
N ALA A 151 -12.21 13.78 -24.93
CA ALA A 151 -13.15 14.34 -25.88
C ALA A 151 -13.55 13.38 -27.01
N SER A 152 -12.64 12.50 -27.48
CA SER A 152 -12.97 11.57 -28.57
C SER A 152 -13.98 10.51 -28.18
N GLY A 153 -14.12 10.21 -26.88
CA GLY A 153 -14.95 9.10 -26.43
C GLY A 153 -14.33 7.72 -26.64
N GLU A 154 -13.18 7.64 -27.32
CA GLU A 154 -12.54 6.39 -27.69
C GLU A 154 -11.90 5.72 -26.47
N ILE A 155 -12.04 4.40 -26.42
CA ILE A 155 -11.39 3.57 -25.41
C ILE A 155 -10.03 3.13 -25.96
N PRO A 156 -8.93 3.32 -25.21
CA PRO A 156 -7.61 2.82 -25.57
C PRO A 156 -7.63 1.35 -26.02
N ASP A 157 -6.98 1.06 -27.13
CA ASP A 157 -6.66 -0.31 -27.51
C ASP A 157 -5.51 -0.80 -26.62
N LEU A 158 -5.75 -1.88 -25.87
CA LEU A 158 -4.81 -2.42 -24.91
C LEU A 158 -4.17 -3.72 -25.37
N GLU A 159 -4.42 -4.16 -26.61
CA GLU A 159 -3.77 -5.34 -27.15
C GLU A 159 -2.25 -5.14 -27.23
N GLY A 160 -1.50 -5.95 -26.49
CA GLY A 160 -0.03 -5.85 -26.42
C GLY A 160 0.50 -4.65 -25.64
N ALA A 161 -0.35 -3.89 -24.95
CA ALA A 161 0.07 -2.72 -24.18
C ALA A 161 1.07 -3.08 -23.07
N GLN A 162 2.16 -2.34 -23.00
CA GLN A 162 3.12 -2.45 -21.90
C GLN A 162 2.59 -1.72 -20.67
N THR A 163 2.68 -2.36 -19.51
CA THR A 163 2.13 -1.83 -18.25
C THR A 163 3.10 -2.01 -17.10
N GLY A 164 3.00 -1.10 -16.13
CA GLY A 164 3.84 -1.11 -14.95
C GLY A 164 3.43 -2.15 -13.89
N PRO A 165 4.26 -2.32 -12.85
CA PRO A 165 4.07 -3.35 -11.82
C PRO A 165 2.83 -3.16 -10.94
N ARG A 166 2.20 -1.98 -10.99
CA ARG A 166 0.99 -1.64 -10.23
C ARG A 166 -0.26 -1.48 -11.10
N THR A 167 -0.23 -2.01 -12.33
CA THR A 167 -1.36 -1.92 -13.26
C THR A 167 -2.66 -2.54 -12.73
N ALA A 168 -3.79 -1.91 -13.05
CA ALA A 168 -5.14 -2.45 -12.91
C ALA A 168 -5.59 -3.22 -14.17
N PHE A 169 -4.82 -3.19 -15.24
CA PHE A 169 -5.16 -3.90 -16.47
C PHE A 169 -5.11 -5.42 -16.25
N ASP A 170 -6.24 -6.07 -16.48
CA ASP A 170 -6.36 -7.52 -16.54
C ASP A 170 -6.75 -7.89 -17.98
N PRO A 171 -5.86 -8.54 -18.76
CA PRO A 171 -6.16 -8.94 -20.13
C PRO A 171 -7.44 -9.76 -20.27
N LYS A 172 -7.84 -10.52 -19.24
CA LYS A 172 -9.09 -11.30 -19.26
C LYS A 172 -10.34 -10.44 -19.18
N ARG A 173 -10.23 -9.22 -18.64
CA ARG A 173 -11.31 -8.24 -18.55
C ARG A 173 -11.27 -7.21 -19.67
N GLY A 174 -10.19 -7.18 -20.44
CA GLY A 174 -9.99 -6.23 -21.54
C GLY A 174 -10.20 -4.80 -21.08
N THR A 175 -11.07 -4.09 -21.79
CA THR A 175 -11.34 -2.66 -21.58
C THR A 175 -12.47 -2.34 -20.60
N ALA A 176 -13.02 -3.35 -19.91
CA ALA A 176 -14.22 -3.19 -19.07
C ALA A 176 -14.08 -2.11 -17.98
N ALA A 177 -12.90 -1.98 -17.36
CA ALA A 177 -12.64 -0.95 -16.35
C ALA A 177 -12.63 0.47 -16.93
N LEU A 178 -12.09 0.65 -18.15
CA LEU A 178 -12.07 1.93 -18.86
C LEU A 178 -13.50 2.36 -19.21
N VAL A 179 -14.30 1.44 -19.75
CA VAL A 179 -15.72 1.68 -20.06
C VAL A 179 -16.51 2.03 -18.80
N ALA A 180 -16.28 1.31 -17.70
CA ALA A 180 -16.94 1.58 -16.43
C ALA A 180 -16.59 2.97 -15.88
N TYR A 181 -15.31 3.37 -15.95
CA TYR A 181 -14.87 4.68 -15.50
C TYR A 181 -15.52 5.80 -16.31
N ARG A 182 -15.51 5.72 -17.64
CA ARG A 182 -16.17 6.72 -18.49
C ARG A 182 -17.65 6.85 -18.17
N ALA A 183 -18.35 5.73 -18.08
CA ALA A 183 -19.78 5.72 -17.76
C ALA A 183 -20.06 6.31 -16.37
N TRP A 184 -19.19 6.04 -15.38
CA TRP A 184 -19.27 6.65 -14.06
C TRP A 184 -19.11 8.17 -14.11
N ALA A 185 -18.05 8.67 -14.74
CA ALA A 185 -17.77 10.09 -14.85
C ALA A 185 -18.88 10.83 -15.61
N GLN A 186 -19.38 10.26 -16.72
CA GLN A 186 -20.48 10.84 -17.49
C GLN A 186 -21.77 10.98 -16.69
N ARG A 187 -22.12 9.97 -15.87
CA ARG A 187 -23.30 10.06 -14.99
C ARG A 187 -23.18 11.17 -13.94
N GLY A 188 -21.97 11.52 -13.53
CA GLY A 188 -21.71 12.61 -12.60
C GLY A 188 -21.45 13.96 -13.24
N GLY A 189 -21.66 14.11 -14.56
CA GLY A 189 -21.47 15.37 -15.29
C GLY A 189 -20.02 15.69 -15.66
N GLY A 190 -19.13 14.71 -15.61
CA GLY A 190 -17.70 14.87 -15.89
C GLY A 190 -16.83 14.19 -14.83
N GLN A 191 -15.54 14.02 -15.13
CA GLN A 191 -14.58 13.42 -14.20
C GLN A 191 -14.34 14.33 -13.01
N ILE A 192 -14.13 15.63 -13.26
CA ILE A 192 -13.86 16.62 -12.21
C ILE A 192 -15.07 16.76 -11.28
N ALA A 193 -16.28 16.87 -11.84
CA ALA A 193 -17.51 16.95 -11.05
C ALA A 193 -17.71 15.69 -10.19
N SER A 194 -17.45 14.50 -10.75
CA SER A 194 -17.59 13.24 -10.03
C SER A 194 -16.57 13.07 -8.89
N LEU A 195 -15.35 13.58 -9.08
CA LEU A 195 -14.27 13.56 -8.09
C LEU A 195 -14.43 14.63 -7.00
N ALA A 196 -14.80 15.85 -7.38
CA ALA A 196 -14.99 16.97 -6.45
C ALA A 196 -16.19 16.75 -5.53
N GLY A 197 -17.23 16.05 -6.00
CA GLY A 197 -18.41 15.80 -5.19
C GLY A 197 -19.14 17.10 -4.79
N GLU A 198 -19.70 17.12 -3.59
CA GLU A 198 -20.45 18.27 -3.09
C GLU A 198 -19.55 19.28 -2.37
N GLU A 199 -19.88 20.57 -2.45
CA GLU A 199 -19.13 21.65 -1.80
C GLU A 199 -19.13 21.54 -0.27
N SER A 200 -20.20 20.97 0.31
CA SER A 200 -20.36 20.79 1.77
C SER A 200 -19.45 19.71 2.36
N TRP A 201 -18.81 18.89 1.53
CA TRP A 201 -17.99 17.78 2.01
C TRP A 201 -16.63 18.26 2.50
N THR A 202 -16.19 17.69 3.63
CA THR A 202 -14.80 17.82 4.04
C THR A 202 -13.89 17.12 3.03
N LEU A 203 -12.61 17.51 2.97
CA LEU A 203 -11.63 16.90 2.07
C LEU A 203 -11.47 15.38 2.31
N GLN A 204 -11.57 14.95 3.57
CA GLN A 204 -11.57 13.53 3.95
C GLN A 204 -12.81 12.80 3.48
N HIS A 205 -13.99 13.40 3.64
CA HIS A 205 -15.23 12.80 3.16
C HIS A 205 -15.23 12.70 1.63
N ARG A 206 -14.72 13.72 0.94
CA ARG A 206 -14.54 13.69 -0.52
C ARG A 206 -13.61 12.55 -0.95
N TYR A 207 -12.50 12.34 -0.25
CA TYR A 207 -11.60 11.21 -0.47
C TYR A 207 -12.31 9.86 -0.30
N ASP A 208 -13.00 9.64 0.83
CA ASP A 208 -13.71 8.39 1.11
C ASP A 208 -14.80 8.10 0.06
N ARG A 209 -15.60 9.12 -0.30
CA ARG A 209 -16.65 8.99 -1.32
C ARG A 209 -16.07 8.74 -2.70
N GLY A 210 -14.96 9.39 -3.06
CA GLY A 210 -14.22 9.11 -4.28
C GLY A 210 -13.76 7.65 -4.33
N TYR A 211 -13.14 7.16 -3.25
CA TYR A 211 -12.65 5.79 -3.15
C TYR A 211 -13.76 4.75 -3.30
N GLU A 212 -14.91 4.97 -2.64
CA GLU A 212 -16.08 4.09 -2.74
C GLU A 212 -16.68 4.08 -4.16
N ARG A 213 -16.86 5.26 -4.75
CA ARG A 213 -17.47 5.42 -6.09
C ARG A 213 -16.62 4.81 -7.20
N LEU A 214 -15.30 4.82 -7.03
CA LEU A 214 -14.35 4.18 -7.95
C LEU A 214 -14.26 2.65 -7.78
N GLY A 215 -15.11 2.04 -6.94
CA GLY A 215 -15.17 0.60 -6.68
C GLY A 215 -15.66 -0.26 -7.85
N MET A 216 -15.09 -0.06 -9.03
CA MET A 216 -15.47 -0.72 -10.28
C MET A 216 -14.74 -2.05 -10.47
N PRO A 217 -15.29 -2.97 -11.28
CA PRO A 217 -14.62 -4.23 -11.59
C PRO A 217 -13.24 -4.01 -12.21
N GLY A 218 -12.19 -4.51 -11.54
CA GLY A 218 -10.80 -4.43 -12.02
C GLY A 218 -10.03 -3.23 -11.48
N PHE A 219 -10.72 -2.23 -10.92
CA PHE A 219 -10.10 -1.06 -10.32
C PHE A 219 -10.01 -1.24 -8.79
N GLY A 220 -8.98 -1.97 -8.35
CA GLY A 220 -8.78 -2.35 -6.96
C GLY A 220 -8.37 -1.18 -6.05
N ARG A 221 -8.24 -1.47 -4.74
CA ARG A 221 -7.72 -0.54 -3.73
C ARG A 221 -6.45 0.19 -4.18
N PRO A 222 -5.36 -0.47 -4.63
CA PRO A 222 -4.13 0.23 -4.95
C PRO A 222 -4.32 1.30 -6.03
N ASN A 223 -5.07 1.00 -7.09
CA ASN A 223 -5.28 1.95 -8.19
C ASN A 223 -6.25 3.07 -7.82
N ARG A 224 -7.22 2.81 -6.94
CA ARG A 224 -8.10 3.86 -6.39
C ARG A 224 -7.33 4.83 -5.50
N VAL A 225 -6.52 4.32 -4.59
CA VAL A 225 -5.66 5.15 -3.74
C VAL A 225 -4.70 5.95 -4.61
N GLU A 226 -3.99 5.30 -5.53
CA GLU A 226 -3.05 5.96 -6.44
C GLU A 226 -3.74 7.05 -7.28
N PHE A 227 -4.88 6.76 -7.90
CA PHE A 227 -5.59 7.72 -8.73
C PHE A 227 -6.04 8.97 -7.94
N LEU A 228 -6.58 8.78 -6.73
CA LEU A 228 -7.01 9.91 -5.88
C LEU A 228 -5.80 10.72 -5.38
N THR A 229 -4.71 10.05 -5.00
CA THR A 229 -3.45 10.70 -4.62
C THR A 229 -2.88 11.52 -5.78
N LEU A 230 -2.83 10.95 -7.00
CA LEU A 230 -2.37 11.67 -8.19
C LEU A 230 -3.29 12.87 -8.50
N ALA A 231 -4.61 12.67 -8.47
CA ALA A 231 -5.57 13.75 -8.72
C ALA A 231 -5.43 14.90 -7.70
N HIS A 232 -5.08 14.58 -6.46
CA HIS A 232 -4.75 15.58 -5.44
C HIS A 232 -3.48 16.37 -5.76
N HIS A 233 -2.35 15.68 -5.85
CA HIS A 233 -1.04 16.33 -5.99
C HIS A 233 -0.83 17.04 -7.35
N LEU A 234 -1.54 16.58 -8.38
CA LEU A 234 -1.54 17.22 -9.69
C LEU A 234 -2.53 18.38 -9.80
N GLY A 235 -3.26 18.70 -8.72
CA GLY A 235 -4.14 19.87 -8.65
C GLY A 235 -5.50 19.70 -9.33
N LEU A 236 -5.92 18.47 -9.62
CA LEU A 236 -7.21 18.21 -10.26
C LEU A 236 -8.36 18.34 -9.29
N VAL A 237 -8.20 17.88 -8.05
CA VAL A 237 -9.20 18.04 -6.98
C VAL A 237 -8.50 18.12 -5.63
N GLU A 238 -9.02 18.94 -4.72
CA GLU A 238 -8.52 18.95 -3.34
C GLU A 238 -9.09 17.77 -2.57
N LEU A 239 -8.23 16.98 -1.94
CA LEU A 239 -8.55 15.80 -1.14
C LEU A 239 -7.66 15.78 0.11
N ASP A 240 -8.05 15.01 1.12
CA ASP A 240 -7.20 14.70 2.27
C ASP A 240 -7.17 13.18 2.44
N PRO A 241 -6.23 12.48 1.76
CA PRO A 241 -6.06 11.03 1.88
C PRO A 241 -5.68 10.61 3.30
N TRP A 242 -6.67 10.38 4.16
CA TRP A 242 -6.44 10.09 5.58
C TRP A 242 -6.38 8.59 5.91
N THR A 243 -6.63 7.72 4.92
CA THR A 243 -6.63 6.26 5.08
C THR A 243 -6.22 5.54 3.80
N LEU A 244 -5.57 4.37 3.93
CA LEU A 244 -5.27 3.49 2.80
C LEU A 244 -6.40 2.50 2.45
N HIS A 245 -7.53 2.55 3.16
CA HIS A 245 -8.67 1.64 3.02
C HIS A 245 -8.31 0.14 3.12
N LEU A 246 -7.35 -0.22 3.98
CA LEU A 246 -6.83 -1.60 4.13
C LEU A 246 -7.90 -2.64 4.53
N SER A 247 -9.01 -2.21 5.13
CA SER A 247 -10.14 -3.08 5.46
C SER A 247 -10.88 -3.63 4.24
N THR A 248 -10.78 -2.95 3.11
CA THR A 248 -11.38 -3.35 1.83
C THR A 248 -10.36 -4.01 0.89
N ALA A 249 -9.11 -4.19 1.35
CA ALA A 249 -8.05 -4.76 0.55
C ALA A 249 -8.33 -6.23 0.20
N ALA A 250 -7.96 -6.63 -1.01
CA ALA A 250 -7.97 -8.03 -1.39
C ALA A 250 -7.01 -8.84 -0.49
N ALA A 251 -7.27 -10.14 -0.31
CA ALA A 251 -6.44 -11.00 0.56
C ALA A 251 -4.95 -11.03 0.17
N LEU A 252 -4.65 -10.83 -1.11
CA LEU A 252 -3.30 -10.83 -1.68
C LEU A 252 -2.75 -9.42 -1.93
N ASP A 253 -3.41 -8.37 -1.44
CA ASP A 253 -2.94 -7.00 -1.59
C ASP A 253 -1.57 -6.83 -0.89
N PRO A 254 -0.50 -6.46 -1.63
CA PRO A 254 0.84 -6.38 -1.07
C PRO A 254 0.97 -5.37 0.07
N VAL A 255 0.27 -4.23 0.00
CA VAL A 255 0.31 -3.17 1.01
C VAL A 255 -0.40 -3.62 2.27
N ALA A 256 -1.55 -4.29 2.15
CA ALA A 256 -2.25 -4.83 3.32
C ALA A 256 -1.43 -5.93 4.03
N ILE A 257 -0.72 -6.78 3.26
CA ILE A 257 0.19 -7.79 3.82
C ILE A 257 1.40 -7.11 4.50
N ALA A 258 1.99 -6.11 3.85
CA ALA A 258 3.10 -5.33 4.41
C ALA A 258 2.70 -4.64 5.71
N ALA A 259 1.56 -3.94 5.72
CA ALA A 259 1.03 -3.27 6.90
C ALA A 259 0.83 -4.24 8.07
N LYS A 260 0.24 -5.42 7.84
CA LYS A 260 0.11 -6.47 8.87
C LYS A 260 1.45 -6.91 9.44
N ARG A 261 2.48 -7.01 8.59
CA ARG A 261 3.83 -7.41 8.99
C ARG A 261 4.58 -6.32 9.73
N ILE A 262 4.51 -5.08 9.28
CA ILE A 262 5.18 -3.93 9.89
C ILE A 262 4.53 -3.60 11.24
N LEU A 263 3.20 -3.55 11.27
CA LEU A 263 2.41 -3.11 12.43
C LEU A 263 2.11 -4.26 13.41
N GLY A 264 2.42 -5.50 13.07
CA GLY A 264 2.21 -6.67 13.93
C GLY A 264 0.74 -6.94 14.28
N ILE A 265 -0.21 -6.45 13.48
CA ILE A 265 -1.65 -6.48 13.75
C ILE A 265 -2.38 -7.10 12.57
N GLY A 266 -3.29 -8.05 12.84
CA GLY A 266 -4.15 -8.66 11.83
C GLY A 266 -5.54 -8.02 11.70
N ASP A 267 -5.95 -7.22 12.69
CA ASP A 267 -7.27 -6.58 12.75
C ASP A 267 -7.33 -5.34 11.83
N PRO A 268 -8.27 -5.29 10.86
CA PRO A 268 -8.35 -4.20 9.90
C PRO A 268 -8.62 -2.81 10.49
N VAL A 269 -9.43 -2.72 11.55
CA VAL A 269 -9.78 -1.43 12.17
C VAL A 269 -8.56 -0.85 12.90
N LEU A 270 -7.86 -1.71 13.64
CA LEU A 270 -6.63 -1.32 14.33
C LEU A 270 -5.50 -0.99 13.34
N LEU A 271 -5.43 -1.67 12.18
CA LEU A 271 -4.47 -1.33 11.12
C LEU A 271 -4.65 0.09 10.61
N GLN A 272 -5.88 0.52 10.34
CA GLN A 272 -6.14 1.90 9.88
C GLN A 272 -5.74 2.95 10.92
N ARG A 273 -5.99 2.70 12.20
CA ARG A 273 -5.54 3.61 13.26
C ARG A 273 -4.00 3.67 13.32
N ARG A 274 -3.34 2.52 13.28
CA ARG A 274 -1.88 2.41 13.43
C ARG A 274 -1.12 2.99 12.24
N GLN A 275 -1.64 2.86 11.03
CA GLN A 275 -1.02 3.50 9.86
C GLN A 275 -0.96 5.03 10.05
N ARG A 276 -1.99 5.66 10.62
CA ARG A 276 -2.01 7.10 10.89
C ARG A 276 -1.01 7.50 11.96
N GLU A 277 -0.88 6.68 13.01
CA GLU A 277 0.13 6.89 14.06
C GLU A 277 1.54 6.82 13.48
N VAL A 278 1.82 5.87 12.57
CA VAL A 278 3.11 5.79 11.85
C VAL A 278 3.34 7.01 10.96
N ALA A 279 2.38 7.38 10.11
CA ALA A 279 2.48 8.54 9.22
C ALA A 279 2.77 9.83 10.01
N HIS A 280 1.99 10.06 11.08
CA HIS A 280 2.17 11.21 11.95
C HIS A 280 3.54 11.23 12.65
N ALA A 281 3.98 10.09 13.21
CA ALA A 281 5.26 10.02 13.91
C ALA A 281 6.47 10.17 12.96
N ALA A 282 6.37 9.62 11.74
CA ALA A 282 7.39 9.78 10.71
C ALA A 282 7.34 11.16 10.02
N GLY A 283 6.27 11.94 10.22
CA GLY A 283 6.10 13.25 9.59
C GLY A 283 5.87 13.15 8.08
N VAL A 284 5.20 12.09 7.61
CA VAL A 284 4.87 11.87 6.20
C VAL A 284 3.35 11.86 5.99
N PRO A 285 2.84 12.22 4.79
CA PRO A 285 1.43 12.05 4.44
C PRO A 285 1.01 10.57 4.51
N VAL A 286 -0.26 10.28 4.80
CA VAL A 286 -0.74 8.89 4.97
C VAL A 286 -0.65 8.11 3.67
N GLU A 287 -0.94 8.75 2.55
CA GLU A 287 -0.81 8.21 1.19
C GLU A 287 0.63 7.81 0.83
N ALA A 288 1.66 8.41 1.46
CA ALA A 288 3.06 7.99 1.26
C ALA A 288 3.30 6.54 1.75
N LEU A 289 2.49 6.08 2.71
CA LEU A 289 2.57 4.71 3.21
C LEU A 289 2.16 3.68 2.14
N ASP A 290 1.34 4.02 1.15
CA ASP A 290 0.87 3.05 0.15
C ASP A 290 2.04 2.53 -0.70
N LEU A 291 2.76 3.42 -1.37
CA LEU A 291 3.95 3.06 -2.14
C LEU A 291 5.10 2.61 -1.22
N GLY A 292 5.26 3.25 -0.06
CA GLY A 292 6.33 2.90 0.87
C GLY A 292 6.20 1.47 1.41
N PHE A 293 5.00 1.05 1.80
CA PHE A 293 4.75 -0.33 2.22
C PHE A 293 4.83 -1.32 1.06
N TYR A 294 4.38 -0.92 -0.14
CA TYR A 294 4.53 -1.73 -1.34
C TYR A 294 6.01 -2.03 -1.62
N ASN A 295 6.85 -0.99 -1.65
CA ASN A 295 8.29 -1.13 -1.91
C ASN A 295 9.03 -1.83 -0.78
N TRP A 296 8.63 -1.63 0.48
CA TRP A 296 9.20 -2.37 1.61
C TRP A 296 8.92 -3.87 1.50
N ALA A 297 7.77 -4.27 0.93
CA ALA A 297 7.45 -5.67 0.69
C ALA A 297 8.15 -6.27 -0.54
N ALA A 298 8.81 -5.46 -1.37
CA ALA A 298 9.57 -5.93 -2.52
C ALA A 298 10.69 -6.89 -2.09
N PRO A 299 11.09 -7.86 -2.93
CA PRO A 299 12.11 -8.85 -2.56
C PRO A 299 13.50 -8.26 -2.36
N SER A 300 13.82 -7.14 -3.03
CA SER A 300 15.11 -6.46 -2.91
C SER A 300 14.96 -4.95 -3.16
N PRO A 301 15.93 -4.12 -2.73
CA PRO A 301 15.93 -2.68 -2.97
C PRO A 301 15.95 -2.30 -4.46
N GLU A 302 16.57 -3.11 -5.31
CA GLU A 302 16.63 -2.88 -6.77
C GLU A 302 15.27 -3.07 -7.45
N ALA A 303 14.33 -3.75 -6.79
CA ALA A 303 12.96 -3.95 -7.25
C ALA A 303 12.00 -2.83 -6.79
N ARG A 304 12.53 -1.69 -6.30
CA ARG A 304 11.74 -0.52 -5.92
C ARG A 304 10.94 -0.01 -7.12
N VAL A 305 9.64 0.18 -6.92
CA VAL A 305 8.76 0.84 -7.88
C VAL A 305 8.90 2.35 -7.69
N THR A 306 9.32 3.02 -8.75
CA THR A 306 9.47 4.48 -8.80
C THR A 306 8.22 5.20 -9.27
N ALA A 307 7.34 4.49 -9.98
CA ALA A 307 6.14 5.02 -10.61
C ALA A 307 6.44 6.26 -11.47
N GLY A 308 7.54 6.22 -12.22
CA GLY A 308 7.98 7.28 -13.14
C GLY A 308 8.58 8.51 -12.46
N CYS A 309 8.85 8.45 -11.16
CA CYS A 309 9.42 9.56 -10.38
C CYS A 309 10.90 9.30 -10.05
N THR A 310 11.72 10.35 -10.10
CA THR A 310 13.16 10.29 -9.81
C THR A 310 13.49 10.96 -8.47
N ALA A 311 12.48 11.29 -7.68
CA ALA A 311 12.61 12.00 -6.42
C ALA A 311 13.63 11.35 -5.48
N MET A 312 14.49 12.19 -4.90
CA MET A 312 15.39 11.81 -3.83
C MET A 312 14.95 12.51 -2.55
N ALA A 313 14.69 11.72 -1.52
CA ALA A 313 14.48 12.27 -0.19
C ALA A 313 15.77 12.90 0.33
N ASP A 314 15.64 14.09 0.92
CA ASP A 314 16.76 14.78 1.54
C ASP A 314 17.25 13.99 2.78
N ALA A 315 18.53 14.18 3.13
CA ALA A 315 19.15 13.42 4.21
C ALA A 315 18.47 13.68 5.57
N ALA A 316 18.06 14.93 5.83
CA ALA A 316 17.44 15.31 7.09
C ALA A 316 16.04 14.69 7.26
N GLU A 317 15.26 14.56 6.19
CA GLU A 317 13.98 13.87 6.18
C GLU A 317 14.16 12.38 6.44
N ARG A 318 15.13 11.74 5.77
CA ARG A 318 15.47 10.33 6.03
C ARG A 318 15.84 10.11 7.49
N GLU A 319 16.69 10.97 8.04
CA GLU A 319 17.11 10.91 9.45
C GLU A 319 15.93 11.11 10.40
N ARG A 320 15.03 12.07 10.14
CA ARG A 320 13.81 12.26 10.96
C ARG A 320 12.92 11.02 10.94
N ILE A 321 12.68 10.44 9.76
CA ILE A 321 11.84 9.24 9.62
C ILE A 321 12.51 8.06 10.35
N ALA A 322 13.81 7.85 10.15
CA ALA A 322 14.58 6.81 10.82
C ALA A 322 14.56 6.98 12.35
N GLY A 323 14.72 8.22 12.84
CA GLY A 323 14.63 8.54 14.26
C GLY A 323 13.27 8.23 14.88
N SER A 324 12.17 8.36 14.14
CA SER A 324 10.84 7.90 14.60
C SER A 324 10.78 6.40 14.86
N PHE A 325 11.63 5.63 14.18
CA PHE A 325 11.80 4.19 14.35
C PHE A 325 12.89 3.84 15.37
N GLY A 326 13.55 4.81 16.00
CA GLY A 326 14.58 4.57 17.00
C GLY A 326 15.90 4.05 16.41
N LEU A 327 16.18 4.44 15.16
CA LEU A 327 17.44 4.18 14.46
C LEU A 327 18.44 5.33 14.63
#